data_AF-A0A257PKW6-F1
#
_entry.id   AF-A0A257PKW6-F1
#
_cell.length_a   1.000
_cell.length_b   1.000
_cell.length_c   1.000
_cell.angle_alpha   90.00
_cell.angle_beta   90.00
_cell.angle_gamma   90.00
#
_symmetry.space_group_name_H-M   'P 1'
#
loop_
_entity.id
_entity.type
_entity.pdbx_description
1 polymer ?
#
loop_
_entity_poly.entity_id
_entity_poly.type
_entity_poly.pdbx_seq_one_letter_code
_entity_poly.pdbx_strand_id
1 'polypeptide(L)' 'MLVNYIRTAAVLKLAALKVDRRAVTAIEYALIAALIAVVIIGAVTQLGTGVKNTFTTVANEL' A
#
# COMPACT_ATOMS: atom_id res chain seq x y z
N MET A 1 -44.83 11.53 -12.01
CA MET A 1 -44.29 10.15 -11.89
C MET A 1 -42.78 10.11 -12.14
N LEU A 2 -42.28 10.62 -13.28
CA LEU A 2 -40.85 10.63 -13.64
C LEU A 2 -39.93 11.42 -12.69
N VAL A 3 -40.37 12.59 -12.19
CA VAL A 3 -39.55 13.42 -11.28
C VAL A 3 -39.27 12.71 -9.95
N ASN A 4 -40.25 11.96 -9.42
CA ASN A 4 -40.05 11.18 -8.20
C ASN A 4 -39.11 10.00 -8.45
N TYR A 5 -39.20 9.35 -9.61
CA TYR A 5 -38.28 8.29 -10.01
C TYR A 5 -36.82 8.78 -10.07
N ILE A 6 -36.60 9.96 -10.68
CA ILE A 6 -35.27 10.58 -10.76
C ILE A 6 -34.75 10.96 -9.37
N ARG A 7 -35.60 11.53 -8.50
CA ARG A 7 -35.22 11.86 -7.12
C ARG A 7 -34.82 10.62 -6.33
N THR A 8 -35.59 9.53 -6.42
CA THR A 8 -35.27 8.28 -5.74
C THR A 8 -33.98 7.65 -6.28
N ALA A 9 -33.78 7.64 -7.60
CA ALA A 9 -32.56 7.15 -8.23
C ALA A 9 -31.31 7.97 -7.84
N ALA A 10 -31.44 9.30 -7.74
CA ALA A 10 -30.37 10.19 -7.30
C ALA A 10 -30.00 9.94 -5.83
N VAL A 11 -30.99 9.83 -4.94
CA VAL A 11 -30.76 9.55 -3.52
C VAL A 11 -30.12 8.17 -3.30
N LEU A 12 -30.52 7.15 -4.05
CA LEU A 12 -29.92 5.82 -4.00
C LEU A 12 -28.45 5.83 -4.44
N LYS A 13 -28.13 6.53 -5.54
CA LYS A 13 -26.74 6.67 -6.00
C LYS A 13 -25.87 7.42 -4.99
N LEU A 14 -26.39 8.48 -4.39
CA LEU A 14 -25.67 9.24 -3.36
C LEU A 14 -25.49 8.45 -2.06
N ALA A 15 -26.49 7.66 -1.67
CA ALA A 15 -26.37 6.76 -0.52
C ALA A 15 -25.32 5.66 -0.77
N ALA A 16 -25.24 5.13 -1.99
CA ALA A 16 -24.24 4.13 -2.37
C ALA A 16 -22.80 4.65 -2.26
N LEU A 17 -22.54 5.93 -2.56
CA LEU A 17 -21.21 6.55 -2.38
C LEU A 17 -20.74 6.55 -0.91
N LYS A 18 -21.65 6.61 0.07
CA LYS A 18 -21.30 6.55 1.50
C LYS A 18 -20.96 5.14 1.99
N VAL A 19 -21.31 4.10 1.23
CA VAL A 19 -21.13 2.69 1.61
C VAL A 19 -19.98 2.05 0.82
N ASP A 20 -19.14 2.84 0.15
CA ASP A 20 -18.03 2.29 -0.62
C ASP A 20 -16.94 1.70 0.30
N ARG A 21 -17.02 0.39 0.53
CA ARG A 21 -16.08 -0.37 1.35
C ARG A 21 -14.71 -0.49 0.70
N ARG A 22 -14.56 -0.19 -0.59
CA ARG A 22 -13.28 -0.33 -1.30
C ARG A 22 -12.20 0.57 -0.71
N ALA A 23 -12.57 1.77 -0.26
CA ALA A 23 -11.66 2.69 0.44
C ALA A 23 -11.27 2.17 1.83
N VAL A 24 -12.20 1.53 2.55
CA VAL A 24 -11.94 0.91 3.86
C VAL A 24 -11.05 -0.34 3.71
N THR A 25 -11.26 -1.16 2.68
CA THR A 25 -10.37 -2.29 2.40
C THR A 25 -8.99 -1.82 1.94
N ALA A 26 -8.89 -0.69 1.23
CA ALA A 26 -7.60 -0.16 0.79
C ALA A 26 -6.70 0.23 1.96
N ILE A 27 -7.25 0.80 3.05
CA ILE A 27 -6.44 1.19 4.23
C ILE A 27 -5.94 -0.03 5.01
N GLU A 28 -6.70 -1.13 5.05
CA GLU A 28 -6.29 -2.39 5.69
C GLU A 28 -5.10 -3.02 4.96
N TYR A 29 -5.18 -3.14 3.63
CA TYR A 29 -4.09 -3.68 2.82
C TYR A 29 -2.89 -2.73 2.75
N ALA A 30 -3.11 -1.40 2.80
CA ALA A 30 -2.03 -0.42 2.81
C ALA A 30 -1.14 -0.54 4.06
N LEU A 31 -1.73 -0.80 5.24
CA LEU A 31 -0.96 -1.00 6.46
C LEU A 31 -0.07 -2.24 6.39
N ILE A 32 -0.61 -3.35 5.88
CA ILE A 32 0.15 -4.60 5.70
C ILE A 32 1.28 -4.39 4.68
N ALA A 33 0.98 -3.73 3.56
CA ALA A 33 1.97 -3.40 2.53
C ALA A 33 3.10 -2.53 3.08
N ALA A 34 2.79 -1.55 3.94
CA ALA A 34 3.78 -0.71 4.60
C ALA A 34 4.70 -1.52 5.52
N LEU A 35 4.16 -2.45 6.31
CA LEU A 35 4.96 -3.32 7.18
C LEU A 35 5.90 -4.23 6.39
N ILE A 36 5.40 -4.83 5.30
CA ILE A 36 6.22 -5.66 4.40
C ILE A 36 7.34 -4.81 3.78
N ALA A 37 7.03 -3.59 3.35
CA ALA A 37 8.03 -2.69 2.77
C ALA A 37 9.16 -2.37 3.76
N VAL A 38 8.85 -2.06 5.01
CA VAL A 38 9.86 -1.79 6.05
C VAL A 38 10.78 -2.99 6.27
N VAL A 39 10.21 -4.21 6.33
CA VAL A 39 10.99 -5.44 6.50
C VAL A 39 11.92 -5.68 5.32
N ILE A 40 11.42 -5.52 4.08
CA ILE A 40 12.23 -5.69 2.87
C ILE A 40 13.37 -4.67 2.84
N ILE A 41 13.08 -3.40 3.12
CA ILE A 41 14.11 -2.34 3.14
C ILE A 41 15.20 -2.68 4.16
N GLY A 42 14.83 -3.10 5.37
CA GLY A 42 15.80 -3.51 6.40
C GLY A 42 16.67 -4.67 5.94
N ALA A 43 16.06 -5.74 5.42
CA ALA A 43 16.77 -6.93 4.95
C ALA A 43 17.75 -6.62 3.80
N VAL A 44 17.29 -5.87 2.79
CA VAL A 44 18.12 -5.51 1.63
C VAL A 44 19.27 -4.58 2.05
N THR A 45 19.05 -3.67 2.99
CA THR A 45 20.10 -2.79 3.52
C THR A 45 21.20 -3.58 4.22
N GLN A 46 20.81 -4.53 5.07
CA GLN A 46 21.77 -5.38 5.79
C GLN A 46 22.56 -6.28 4.82
N LEU A 47 21.87 -6.88 3.85
CA LEU A 47 22.52 -7.67 2.80
C LEU A 47 23.51 -6.83 2.00
N GLY A 48 23.11 -5.65 1.53
CA GLY A 48 23.96 -4.73 0.79
C GLY A 48 25.20 -4.29 1.58
N THR A 49 25.04 -4.07 2.88
CA THR A 49 26.16 -3.76 3.79
C THR A 49 27.12 -4.94 3.90
N GLY A 50 26.62 -6.17 4.05
CA GLY A 50 27.45 -7.38 4.09
C GLY A 50 28.27 -7.55 2.81
N VAL A 51 27.62 -7.44 1.64
CA VAL A 51 28.27 -7.53 0.33
C VAL A 51 29.35 -6.44 0.19
N LYS A 52 29.03 -5.19 0.52
CA LYS A 52 29.99 -4.08 0.47
C LYS A 52 31.21 -4.37 1.36
N ASN A 53 30.99 -4.86 2.58
CA ASN A 53 32.08 -5.17 3.49
C ASN A 53 32.99 -6.27 2.93
N THR A 54 32.43 -7.34 2.38
CA THR A 54 33.21 -8.41 1.74
C THR A 54 34.10 -7.88 0.63
N PHE A 55 33.56 -7.06 -0.28
CA PHE A 55 34.37 -6.49 -1.38
C PHE A 55 35.42 -5.50 -0.88
N THR A 56 35.11 -4.69 0.15
CA THR A 56 36.10 -3.80 0.78
C THR A 56 37.24 -4.58 1.41
N THR A 57 36.96 -5.69 2.12
CA THR A 57 38.01 -6.55 2.69
C THR A 57 38.93 -7.07 1.61
N VAL A 58 38.38 -7.63 0.52
CA VAL A 58 39.19 -8.11 -0.61
C VAL A 58 40.02 -7.00 -1.24
N ALA A 59 39.43 -5.81 -1.45
CA ALA A 59 40.13 -4.68 -2.04
C ALA A 59 41.29 -4.16 -1.17
N ASN A 60 41.20 -4.32 0.15
CA ASN A 60 42.26 -3.92 1.08
C ASN A 60 43.36 -4.98 1.27
N GLU A 61 43.09 -6.23 0.88
CA GLU A 61 44.04 -7.35 0.95
C GLU A 61 44.86 -7.55 -0.34
N LEU A 62 44.51 -6.83 -1.43
CA LEU A 62 45.21 -6.76 -2.71
C LEU A 62 46.20 -5.59 -2.76
#